data_AF-A0A533VH07-F1
#
_entry.id   AF-A0A533VH07-F1
#
_cell.length_a   1.000
_cell.length_b   1.000
_cell.length_c   1.000
_cell.angle_alpha   90.00
_cell.angle_beta   90.00
_cell.angle_gamma   90.00
#
_symmetry.space_group_name_H-M   'P 1'
#
loop_
_entity.id
_entity.type
_entity.pdbx_description
1 polymer ?
#
loop_
_entity_poly.entity_id
_entity_poly.type
_entity_poly.pdbx_seq_one_letter_code
_entity_poly.pdbx_strand_id
1 'polypeptide(L)'
;MNRLSEIPRRILRNIFSEIRMASALTISILADLLDYTAPPLLGMPIVGDVFDLIVMSLLYSLTKSKVLFVMNLAEFIPFVGDFLPVYTASTIIWILRESGYDGLFMTKRLVRLLSNIQTRV
;
A
#
# COMPACT_ATOMS: atom_id res chain seq x y z
N MET A 1 0.24 39.02 -6.34
CA MET A 1 0.22 37.55 -6.16
C MET A 1 -1.15 37.04 -6.57
N ASN A 2 -1.27 36.46 -7.77
CA ASN A 2 -2.57 36.10 -8.37
C ASN A 2 -3.01 34.69 -7.96
N ARG A 3 -4.04 34.58 -7.12
CA ARG A 3 -4.67 33.30 -6.72
C ARG A 3 -5.35 32.55 -7.88
N LEU A 4 -5.55 33.18 -9.04
CA LEU A 4 -6.24 32.62 -10.20
C LEU A 4 -5.43 31.54 -10.95
N SER A 5 -4.09 31.53 -10.84
CA SER A 5 -3.24 30.52 -11.49
C SER A 5 -3.02 29.24 -10.67
N GLU A 6 -3.52 29.21 -9.43
CA GLU A 6 -3.40 28.06 -8.52
C GLU A 6 -4.55 27.06 -8.64
N ILE A 7 -5.74 27.52 -9.04
CA ILE A 7 -6.96 26.70 -9.17
C ILE A 7 -6.78 25.55 -10.18
N PRO A 8 -6.37 25.81 -11.45
CA PRO A 8 -6.15 24.71 -12.41
C PRO A 8 -5.01 23.79 -11.98
N ARG A 9 -4.02 24.32 -11.27
CA ARG A 9 -2.84 23.59 -10.80
C ARG A 9 -3.18 22.62 -9.65
N ARG A 10 -4.13 22.98 -8.78
CA ARG A 10 -4.67 22.08 -7.75
C ARG A 10 -5.51 20.96 -8.35
N ILE A 11 -6.39 21.28 -9.29
CA ILE A 11 -7.25 20.30 -9.97
C ILE A 11 -6.40 19.25 -10.69
N LEU A 12 -5.40 19.70 -11.46
CA LEU A 12 -4.50 18.81 -12.18
C LEU A 12 -3.71 17.88 -11.23
N ARG A 13 -3.26 18.42 -10.08
CA ARG A 13 -2.55 17.64 -9.07
C ARG A 13 -3.43 16.58 -8.42
N ASN A 14 -4.70 16.92 -8.14
CA ASN A 14 -5.66 15.98 -7.56
C ASN A 14 -5.96 14.83 -8.51
N ILE A 15 -6.25 15.13 -9.78
CA ILE A 15 -6.51 14.11 -10.81
C ILE A 15 -5.30 13.18 -10.98
N PHE A 16 -4.08 13.74 -11.04
CA PHE A 16 -2.87 12.94 -11.15
C PHE A 16 -2.66 12.03 -9.93
N SER A 17 -2.97 12.53 -8.73
CA SER A 17 -2.91 11.75 -7.50
C SER A 17 -3.96 10.63 -7.48
N GLU A 18 -5.19 10.91 -7.89
CA GLU A 18 -6.27 9.93 -8.00
C GLU A 18 -5.95 8.81 -9.00
N ILE A 19 -5.44 9.16 -10.19
CA ILE A 19 -5.02 8.17 -11.19
C ILE A 19 -3.89 7.29 -10.65
N ARG A 20 -2.92 7.89 -9.94
CA ARG A 20 -1.81 7.17 -9.31
C ARG A 20 -2.28 6.22 -8.21
N MET A 21 -3.26 6.65 -7.41
CA MET A 21 -3.85 5.82 -6.36
C MET A 21 -4.67 4.67 -6.96
N ALA A 22 -5.49 4.94 -7.96
CA ALA A 22 -6.30 3.95 -8.65
C ALA A 22 -5.43 2.90 -9.37
N SER A 23 -4.34 3.33 -10.02
CA SER A 23 -3.43 2.41 -10.70
C SER A 23 -2.68 1.52 -9.72
N ALA A 24 -2.15 2.09 -8.63
CA ALA A 24 -1.51 1.32 -7.57
C ALA A 24 -2.48 0.27 -6.98
N LEU A 25 -3.72 0.66 -6.69
CA LEU A 25 -4.75 -0.25 -6.17
C LEU A 25 -5.06 -1.38 -7.16
N THR A 26 -5.26 -1.04 -8.43
CA THR A 26 -5.56 -2.03 -9.48
C THR A 26 -4.45 -3.05 -9.62
N ILE A 27 -3.19 -2.59 -9.65
CA ILE A 27 -2.02 -3.46 -9.73
C ILE A 27 -1.94 -4.36 -8.50
N SER A 28 -2.17 -3.81 -7.30
CA SER A 28 -2.09 -4.58 -6.06
C SER A 28 -3.14 -5.70 -5.99
N ILE A 29 -4.39 -5.41 -6.38
CA ILE A 29 -5.46 -6.41 -6.40
C ILE A 29 -5.16 -7.51 -7.41
N LEU A 30 -4.67 -7.14 -8.59
CA LEU A 30 -4.30 -8.10 -9.63
C LEU A 30 -3.14 -9.00 -9.19
N ALA A 31 -2.15 -8.46 -8.49
CA ALA A 31 -1.02 -9.22 -7.98
C ALA A 31 -1.47 -10.27 -6.95
N ASP A 32 -2.19 -9.84 -5.90
CA ASP A 32 -2.68 -10.77 -4.87
C ASP A 32 -3.60 -11.84 -5.49
N LEU A 33 -4.46 -11.47 -6.46
CA LEU A 33 -5.33 -12.43 -7.13
C LEU A 33 -4.53 -13.45 -7.97
N LEU A 34 -3.43 -13.02 -8.58
CA LEU A 34 -2.59 -13.89 -9.39
C LEU A 34 -1.90 -14.94 -8.51
N ASP A 35 -1.48 -14.58 -7.31
CA ASP A 35 -0.91 -15.51 -6.32
C ASP A 35 -1.90 -16.61 -5.90
N TYR A 36 -3.17 -16.26 -5.68
CA TYR A 36 -4.20 -17.25 -5.35
C TYR A 36 -4.62 -18.14 -6.52
N THR A 37 -4.49 -17.67 -7.76
CA THR A 37 -5.06 -18.35 -8.95
C THR A 37 -4.04 -19.07 -9.82
N ALA A 38 -2.76 -18.70 -9.72
CA ALA A 38 -1.68 -19.33 -10.47
C ALA A 38 -0.77 -20.34 -9.70
N PRO A 39 -1.22 -21.10 -8.66
CA PRO A 39 -0.36 -22.06 -7.97
C PRO A 39 0.46 -23.02 -8.84
N PRO A 40 -0.02 -23.56 -9.99
CA PRO A 40 0.80 -24.46 -10.80
C PRO A 40 1.92 -23.79 -11.61
N LEU A 41 1.93 -22.45 -11.75
CA LEU A 41 2.95 -21.71 -12.51
C LEU A 41 3.75 -20.73 -11.64
N LEU A 42 3.10 -20.05 -10.70
CA LEU A 42 3.72 -19.07 -9.79
C LEU A 42 4.02 -19.64 -8.39
N GLY A 43 3.49 -20.81 -8.03
CA GLY A 43 3.85 -21.51 -6.78
C GLY A 43 5.27 -22.10 -6.77
N MET A 44 6.04 -21.93 -7.86
CA MET A 44 7.46 -22.26 -7.87
C MET A 44 8.23 -21.14 -7.16
N PRO A 45 9.04 -21.43 -6.12
CA PRO A 45 9.71 -20.40 -5.32
C PRO A 45 10.44 -19.35 -6.15
N ILE A 46 11.17 -19.79 -7.18
CA ILE A 46 11.96 -18.91 -8.04
C ILE A 46 11.09 -18.01 -8.94
N VAL A 47 9.94 -18.52 -9.41
CA VAL A 47 9.07 -17.79 -10.34
C VAL A 47 8.20 -16.80 -9.58
N GLY A 48 7.67 -17.19 -8.41
CA GLY A 48 6.96 -16.32 -7.48
C GLY A 48 7.83 -15.16 -7.01
N ASP A 49 9.04 -15.44 -6.49
CA ASP A 49 9.96 -14.40 -5.99
C ASP A 49 10.30 -13.32 -7.05
N VAL A 50 10.45 -13.73 -8.31
CA VAL A 50 10.72 -12.80 -9.43
C VAL A 50 9.48 -11.95 -9.73
N PHE A 51 8.29 -12.55 -9.72
CA PHE A 51 7.04 -11.82 -9.89
C PHE A 51 6.84 -10.81 -8.76
N ASP A 52 7.08 -11.20 -7.52
CA ASP A 52 7.00 -10.33 -6.35
C ASP A 52 7.94 -9.14 -6.43
N LEU A 53 9.18 -9.38 -6.85
CA LEU A 53 10.14 -8.30 -7.10
C LEU A 53 9.64 -7.31 -8.17
N ILE A 54 9.01 -7.79 -9.24
CA ILE A 54 8.45 -6.94 -10.30
C ILE A 54 7.29 -6.11 -9.77
N VAL A 55 6.33 -6.74 -9.09
CA VAL A 55 5.15 -6.07 -8.51
C VAL A 55 5.57 -5.05 -7.47
N MET A 56 6.45 -5.43 -6.55
CA MET A 56 6.96 -4.57 -5.50
C MET A 56 7.73 -3.37 -6.07
N SER A 57 8.55 -3.57 -7.11
CA SER A 57 9.26 -2.50 -7.80
C SER A 57 8.29 -1.53 -8.51
N LEU A 58 7.25 -2.06 -9.15
CA LEU A 58 6.21 -1.26 -9.81
C LEU A 58 5.42 -0.41 -8.81
N LEU A 59 4.97 -1.02 -7.71
CA LEU A 59 4.29 -0.34 -6.61
C LEU A 59 5.18 0.73 -5.97
N TYR A 60 6.47 0.44 -5.75
CA TYR A 60 7.41 1.43 -5.25
C TYR A 60 7.62 2.58 -6.24
N SER A 61 7.66 2.29 -7.55
CA SER A 61 7.82 3.33 -8.56
C SER A 61 6.63 4.29 -8.61
N LEU A 62 5.41 3.78 -8.43
CA LEU A 62 4.18 4.56 -8.41
C LEU A 62 4.02 5.35 -7.11
N THR A 63 4.22 4.70 -5.97
CA THR A 63 3.95 5.32 -4.66
C THR A 63 5.13 6.12 -4.11
N LYS A 64 6.36 5.80 -4.56
CA LYS A 64 7.64 6.32 -4.00
C LYS A 64 7.74 6.17 -2.48
N SER A 65 6.98 5.24 -1.90
CA SER A 65 6.85 5.07 -0.45
C SER A 65 7.76 3.96 0.07
N LYS A 66 8.74 4.32 0.90
CA LYS A 66 9.61 3.36 1.61
C LYS A 66 8.82 2.46 2.57
N VAL A 67 7.75 2.99 3.16
CA VAL A 67 6.91 2.22 4.10
C VAL A 67 6.13 1.14 3.36
N LEU A 68 5.58 1.46 2.19
CA LEU A 68 4.90 0.48 1.34
C LEU A 68 5.86 -0.61 0.91
N PHE A 69 7.06 -0.23 0.48
CA PHE A 69 8.10 -1.19 0.10
C PHE A 69 8.42 -2.17 1.23
N VAL A 70 8.59 -1.66 2.46
CA VAL A 70 8.85 -2.53 3.62
C VAL A 70 7.65 -3.42 3.96
N MET A 71 6.42 -2.94 3.80
CA MET A 71 5.22 -3.76 4.00
C MET A 71 5.13 -4.90 2.97
N ASN A 72 5.45 -4.61 1.71
CA ASN A 72 5.44 -5.60 0.63
C ASN A 72 6.53 -6.66 0.77
N LEU A 73 7.61 -6.39 1.53
CA LEU A 73 8.60 -7.44 1.84
C LEU A 73 8.02 -8.59 2.66
N ALA A 74 6.83 -8.42 3.26
CA ALA A 74 6.14 -9.51 3.94
C ALA A 74 5.70 -10.63 2.99
N GLU A 75 5.65 -10.39 1.67
CA GLU A 75 5.36 -11.42 0.67
C GLU A 75 6.42 -12.52 0.63
N PHE A 76 7.69 -12.14 0.82
CA PHE A 76 8.80 -13.10 0.88
C PHE A 76 8.83 -13.94 2.16
N ILE A 77 7.91 -13.69 3.10
CA ILE A 77 7.77 -14.54 4.28
C ILE A 77 6.84 -15.70 3.92
N PRO A 78 7.36 -16.94 3.86
CA PRO A 78 6.51 -18.11 3.57
C PRO A 78 5.37 -18.17 4.60
N PHE A 79 4.16 -18.52 4.15
CA PHE A 79 2.87 -18.47 4.89
C PHE A 79 2.24 -17.09 5.12
N VAL A 80 2.94 -15.96 5.00
CA VAL A 80 2.31 -14.64 5.14
C VAL A 80 1.81 -14.15 3.79
N GLY A 81 2.65 -14.22 2.75
CA GLY A 81 2.25 -13.90 1.38
C GLY A 81 1.17 -14.86 0.85
N ASP A 82 1.29 -16.15 1.12
CA ASP A 82 0.36 -17.18 0.61
C ASP A 82 -1.11 -17.03 1.11
N PHE A 83 -1.33 -16.31 2.22
CA PHE A 83 -2.63 -16.27 2.91
C PHE A 83 -3.19 -14.87 3.12
N LEU A 84 -2.43 -13.82 2.79
CA LEU A 84 -2.86 -12.44 2.97
C LEU A 84 -2.65 -11.66 1.67
N PRO A 85 -3.59 -10.79 1.29
CA PRO A 85 -3.41 -9.89 0.15
C PRO A 85 -2.49 -8.72 0.56
N VAL A 86 -1.19 -9.00 0.69
CA VAL A 86 -0.20 -8.06 1.27
C VAL A 86 -0.09 -6.82 0.40
N TYR A 87 -0.08 -6.96 -0.93
CA TYR A 87 0.01 -5.81 -1.83
C TYR A 87 -1.22 -4.92 -1.73
N THR A 88 -2.43 -5.50 -1.67
CA THR A 88 -3.67 -4.72 -1.56
C THR A 88 -3.75 -4.04 -0.20
N ALA A 89 -3.44 -4.75 0.89
CA ALA A 89 -3.48 -4.19 2.23
C ALA A 89 -2.50 -3.01 2.39
N SER A 90 -1.25 -3.20 1.94
CA SER A 90 -0.23 -2.16 2.00
C SER A 90 -0.61 -0.94 1.15
N THR A 91 -1.18 -1.17 -0.04
CA THR A 91 -1.60 -0.11 -0.96
C THR A 91 -2.78 0.69 -0.42
N ILE A 92 -3.75 0.03 0.23
CA ILE A 92 -4.84 0.72 0.95
C ILE A 92 -4.26 1.58 2.08
N ILE A 93 -3.35 1.04 2.89
CA ILE A 93 -2.69 1.80 3.97
C ILE A 93 -1.96 3.03 3.42
N TRP A 94 -1.30 2.90 2.26
CA TRP A 94 -0.65 4.01 1.60
C TRP A 94 -1.64 5.05 1.06
N ILE A 95 -2.72 4.64 0.41
CA ILE A 95 -3.79 5.55 -0.07
C ILE A 95 -4.42 6.31 1.09
N LEU A 96 -4.69 5.62 2.21
CA LEU A 96 -5.18 6.26 3.43
C LEU A 96 -4.17 7.30 3.92
N ARG A 97 -2.88 6.96 4.00
CA ARG A 97 -1.84 7.91 4.40
C ARG A 97 -1.77 9.13 3.46
N GLU A 98 -1.81 8.91 2.15
CA GLU A 98 -1.68 9.97 1.14
C GLU A 98 -2.91 10.88 1.09
N SER A 99 -4.10 10.35 1.37
CA SER A 99 -5.36 11.10 1.45
C SER A 99 -5.49 11.97 2.72
N GLY A 100 -4.45 12.02 3.56
CA GLY A 100 -4.44 12.78 4.81
C GLY A 100 -5.03 12.01 5.99
N TYR A 101 -5.30 10.71 5.83
CA TYR A 101 -5.56 9.82 6.94
C TYR A 101 -4.23 9.54 7.66
N ASP A 102 -3.86 10.43 8.58
CA ASP A 102 -2.65 10.30 9.37
C ASP A 102 -2.70 9.01 10.20
N GLY A 103 -2.13 7.92 9.68
CA GLY A 103 -1.94 6.68 10.43
C GLY A 103 -1.15 6.89 11.73
N LEU A 104 -0.39 7.99 11.81
CA LEU A 104 0.30 8.47 13.01
C LEU A 104 -0.70 8.99 14.07
N PHE A 105 -1.83 9.57 13.65
CA PHE A 105 -2.92 9.98 14.53
C PHE A 105 -3.67 8.77 15.08
N MET A 106 -3.97 7.77 14.24
CA MET A 106 -4.64 6.53 14.68
C MET A 106 -3.74 5.66 15.57
N THR A 107 -2.46 5.50 15.24
CA THR A 107 -1.51 4.78 16.11
C THR A 107 -1.28 5.52 17.43
N LYS A 108 -1.11 6.86 17.42
CA LYS A 108 -1.10 7.64 18.67
C LYS A 108 -2.40 7.50 19.45
N ARG A 109 -3.55 7.44 18.78
CA ARG A 109 -4.86 7.28 19.41
C ARG A 109 -5.02 5.88 20.00
N LEU A 110 -4.61 4.83 19.30
CA LEU A 110 -4.61 3.45 19.78
C LEU A 110 -3.65 3.26 20.95
N VAL A 111 -2.42 3.77 20.86
CA VAL A 111 -1.46 3.76 21.97
C VAL A 111 -2.03 4.51 23.18
N ARG A 112 -2.66 5.66 22.96
CA ARG A 112 -3.31 6.43 24.04
C ARG A 112 -4.51 5.70 24.63
N LEU A 113 -5.28 4.95 23.84
CA LEU A 113 -6.40 4.15 24.33
C LEU A 113 -5.92 2.96 25.16
N LEU A 114 -4.90 2.24 24.69
CA LEU A 114 -4.30 1.13 25.40
C LEU A 114 -3.61 1.59 26.70
N SER A 115 -2.88 2.71 26.66
CA SER A 115 -2.26 3.28 27.87
C SER A 115 -3.28 3.70 28.93
N ASN A 116 -4.46 4.17 28.51
CA ASN A 116 -5.51 4.65 29.41
C ASN A 116 -6.36 3.50 29.99
N ILE A 117 -6.36 2.34 29.34
CA ILE A 117 -6.94 1.10 29.88
C ILE A 117 -6.03 0.52 30.98
N GLN A 118 -4.72 0.59 30.78
CA GLN A 118 -3.74 0.04 31.72
C GLN A 118 -3.61 0.85 33.02
N THR A 119 -4.04 2.11 33.04
CA THR A 119 -4.11 2.95 34.25
C THR A 119 -5.43 2.85 35.02
N ARG A 120 -6.41 2.10 34.52
CA ARG A 120 -7.73 1.90 35.17
C ARG A 120 -7.91 0.52 35.81
N VAL A 121 -6.86 -0.29 35.85
CA VAL A 121 -6.77 -1.55 36.60
C VAL A 121 -5.89 -1.33 37.82
#